data_AF-A0A2S9GHB4-F1
#
_entry.id   AF-A0A2S9GHB4-F1
#
_cell.length_a   1.000
_cell.length_b   1.000
_cell.length_c   1.000
_cell.angle_alpha   90.00
_cell.angle_beta   90.00
_cell.angle_gamma   90.00
#
_symmetry.space_group_name_H-M   'P 1'
#
loop_
_entity.id
_entity.type
_entity.pdbx_description
1 polymer ?
#
loop_
_entity_poly.entity_id
_entity_poly.type
_entity_poly.pdbx_seq_one_letter_code
_entity_poly.pdbx_strand_id
1 'polypeptide(L)'
;ERDIPAVSVLKVLGSEAEQNAMVHALDAAGVDGLLDPALTASYNPYAPDIFTASWFARYVTTYAGTIAGGTSEIQRNIIAQRVLG
;
A
#
# COMPACT_ATOMS: atom_id res chain seq x y z
N GLU A 1 -14.26 24.30 -3.18
CA GLU A 1 -13.26 24.04 -2.12
C GLU A 1 -12.94 22.55 -2.12
N ARG A 2 -11.71 22.13 -1.80
CA ARG A 2 -11.32 20.71 -1.89
C ARG A 2 -11.75 20.00 -0.59
N ASP A 3 -12.42 18.87 -0.70
CA ASP A 3 -12.81 18.06 0.46
C ASP A 3 -11.57 17.34 1.03
N ILE A 4 -10.83 18.07 1.88
CA ILE A 4 -9.61 17.59 2.51
C ILE A 4 -9.86 16.32 3.35
N PRO A 5 -10.85 16.24 4.26
CA PRO A 5 -11.05 15.04 5.05
C PRO A 5 -11.39 13.81 4.20
N ALA A 6 -12.21 13.94 3.16
CA ALA A 6 -12.50 12.80 2.27
C ALA A 6 -11.24 12.26 1.58
N VAL A 7 -10.34 13.14 1.14
CA VAL A 7 -9.05 12.74 0.54
C VAL A 7 -8.15 12.05 1.58
N SER A 8 -8.11 12.54 2.82
CA SER A 8 -7.37 11.91 3.92
C SER A 8 -7.90 10.52 4.25
N VAL A 9 -9.23 10.34 4.31
CA VAL A 9 -9.87 9.04 4.50
C VAL A 9 -9.47 8.08 3.38
N LEU A 10 -9.59 8.51 2.12
CA LEU A 10 -9.25 7.68 0.97
C LEU A 10 -7.78 7.26 0.98
N LYS A 11 -6.86 8.16 1.35
CA LYS A 11 -5.43 7.83 1.43
C LYS A 11 -5.17 6.75 2.47
N VAL A 12 -5.65 6.95 3.70
CA VAL A 12 -5.44 5.98 4.80
C VAL A 12 -6.04 4.63 4.40
N LEU A 13 -7.30 4.63 3.95
CA LEU A 13 -7.98 3.41 3.54
C LEU A 13 -7.22 2.68 2.43
N GLY A 14 -6.79 3.38 1.38
CA GLY A 14 -6.11 2.77 0.24
C GLY A 14 -4.75 2.17 0.63
N SER A 15 -3.92 2.93 1.33
CA SER A 15 -2.58 2.48 1.72
C SER A 15 -2.60 1.32 2.72
N GLU A 16 -3.51 1.33 3.69
CA GLU A 16 -3.64 0.22 4.65
C GLU A 16 -4.33 -1.00 4.03
N ALA A 17 -5.28 -0.81 3.10
CA ALA A 17 -5.86 -1.91 2.35
C ALA A 17 -4.81 -2.62 1.46
N GLU A 18 -3.94 -1.85 0.79
CA GLU A 18 -2.85 -2.41 -0.01
C GLU A 18 -1.89 -3.23 0.86
N GLN A 19 -1.45 -2.69 2.00
CA GLN A 19 -0.57 -3.40 2.92
C GLN A 19 -1.21 -4.70 3.44
N ASN A 20 -2.47 -4.66 3.87
CA ASN A 20 -3.21 -5.84 4.33
C ASN A 20 -3.36 -6.89 3.23
N ALA A 21 -3.72 -6.47 2.02
CA ALA A 21 -3.84 -7.37 0.87
C ALA A 21 -2.51 -8.04 0.55
N MET A 22 -1.40 -7.31 0.64
CA MET A 22 -0.09 -7.83 0.30
C MET A 22 0.47 -8.78 1.36
N VAL A 23 0.17 -8.57 2.65
CA VAL A 23 0.45 -9.57 3.71
C VAL A 23 -0.23 -10.88 3.37
N HIS A 24 -1.53 -10.86 3.07
CA HIS A 24 -2.27 -12.06 2.74
C HIS A 24 -1.76 -12.76 1.47
N ALA A 25 -1.36 -11.98 0.46
CA ALA A 25 -0.76 -12.55 -0.75
C ALA A 25 0.60 -13.23 -0.47
N LEU A 26 1.45 -12.59 0.35
CA LEU A 26 2.74 -13.15 0.77
C LEU A 26 2.54 -14.43 1.60
N ASP A 27 1.66 -14.39 2.59
CA ASP A 27 1.36 -15.54 3.45
C ASP A 27 0.79 -16.72 2.66
N ALA A 28 -0.10 -16.45 1.71
CA ALA A 28 -0.69 -17.47 0.85
C ALA A 28 0.34 -18.15 -0.08
N ALA A 29 1.40 -17.44 -0.46
CA ALA A 29 2.51 -18.00 -1.22
C ALA A 29 3.47 -18.86 -0.35
N GLY A 30 3.34 -18.79 0.98
CA GLY A 30 4.18 -19.54 1.91
C GLY A 30 5.67 -19.21 1.75
N VAL A 31 6.52 -20.23 1.87
CA VAL A 31 7.97 -20.08 1.79
C VAL A 31 8.43 -19.55 0.43
N ASP A 32 7.73 -19.92 -0.65
CA ASP A 32 8.07 -19.47 -2.01
C ASP A 32 7.83 -17.97 -2.19
N GLY A 33 6.97 -17.36 -1.36
CA GLY A 33 6.74 -15.91 -1.34
C GLY A 33 7.96 -15.09 -0.94
N LEU A 34 8.94 -15.70 -0.26
CA LEU A 34 10.18 -15.05 0.19
C LEU A 34 11.30 -15.11 -0.88
N LEU A 35 11.10 -15.80 -2.00
CA LEU A 35 12.08 -15.85 -3.07
C LEU A 35 12.18 -14.49 -3.77
N ASP A 36 13.39 -13.94 -3.83
CA ASP A 36 13.70 -12.70 -4.52
C ASP A 36 15.10 -12.78 -5.18
N PRO A 37 15.25 -12.42 -6.47
CA PRO A 37 14.21 -11.96 -7.37
C PRO A 37 13.29 -13.10 -7.85
N ALA A 38 11.99 -12.81 -7.91
CA ALA A 38 10.97 -13.67 -8.51
C ALA A 38 9.91 -12.80 -9.22
N LEU A 39 9.10 -13.42 -10.09
CA LEU A 39 7.99 -12.74 -10.74
C LEU A 39 6.65 -13.38 -10.35
N THR A 40 5.69 -12.54 -9.99
CA THR A 40 4.32 -12.92 -9.65
C THR A 40 3.37 -12.90 -10.85
N ALA A 41 3.83 -12.38 -11.98
CA ALA A 41 3.13 -12.38 -13.27
C ALA A 41 4.15 -12.24 -14.43
N SER A 42 3.69 -12.44 -15.66
CA SER A 42 4.52 -12.20 -16.86
C SER A 42 5.05 -10.76 -16.88
N TYR A 43 6.27 -10.58 -17.38
CA TYR A 43 6.86 -9.25 -17.58
C TYR A 43 5.93 -8.36 -18.42
N ASN A 44 5.72 -7.12 -17.94
CA ASN A 44 4.88 -6.13 -18.60
C ASN A 44 5.69 -4.84 -18.84
N PRO A 45 6.09 -4.53 -20.08
CA PRO A 45 6.90 -3.35 -20.38
C PRO A 45 6.14 -2.02 -20.22
N TYR A 46 4.82 -2.06 -20.01
CA TYR A 46 3.97 -0.88 -19.87
C TYR A 46 3.59 -0.57 -18.41
N ALA A 47 4.14 -1.31 -17.45
CA ALA A 47 3.86 -1.15 -16.03
C ALA A 47 5.16 -1.05 -15.23
N PRO A 48 5.15 -0.37 -14.08
CA PRO A 48 6.23 -0.45 -13.11
C PRO A 48 6.55 -1.90 -12.73
N ASP A 49 7.84 -2.24 -12.68
CA ASP A 49 8.32 -3.60 -12.36
C ASP A 49 7.80 -4.12 -11.01
N ILE A 50 7.54 -3.21 -10.06
CA ILE A 50 6.98 -3.57 -8.76
C ILE A 50 5.63 -4.29 -8.86
N PHE A 51 4.85 -4.08 -9.92
CA PHE A 51 3.55 -4.75 -10.08
C PHE A 51 3.66 -6.22 -10.48
N THR A 52 4.83 -6.68 -10.93
CA THR A 52 5.10 -8.07 -11.30
C THR A 52 6.23 -8.69 -10.47
N ALA A 53 6.91 -7.92 -9.62
CA ALA A 53 7.98 -8.38 -8.72
C ALA A 53 7.54 -9.46 -7.73
N SER A 54 8.50 -9.97 -6.95
CA SER A 54 8.29 -10.99 -5.91
C SER A 54 7.25 -10.55 -4.87
N TRP A 55 6.57 -11.50 -4.25
CA TRP A 55 5.60 -11.20 -3.18
C TRP A 55 6.28 -10.45 -2.03
N PHE A 56 7.50 -10.84 -1.65
CA PHE A 56 8.29 -10.14 -0.64
C PHE A 56 8.56 -8.68 -1.01
N ALA A 57 9.10 -8.40 -2.21
CA ALA A 57 9.40 -7.03 -2.65
C ALA A 57 8.14 -6.15 -2.71
N ARG A 58 7.03 -6.74 -3.18
CA ARG A 58 5.72 -6.06 -3.22
C ARG A 58 5.22 -5.72 -1.83
N TYR A 59 5.32 -6.66 -0.88
CA TYR A 59 4.92 -6.44 0.51
C TYR A 59 5.71 -5.32 1.20
N VAL A 60 7.04 -5.39 1.18
CA VAL A 60 7.88 -4.40 1.87
C VAL A 60 7.71 -2.98 1.28
N THR A 61 7.37 -2.88 0.00
CA THR A 61 7.13 -1.58 -0.66
C THR A 61 5.85 -0.90 -0.20
N THR A 62 4.83 -1.66 0.25
CA THR A 62 3.55 -1.08 0.70
C THR A 62 3.69 -0.10 1.87
N TYR A 63 4.73 -0.27 2.71
CA TYR A 63 5.03 0.65 3.81
C TYR A 63 5.27 2.08 3.34
N ALA A 64 5.82 2.28 2.14
CA ALA A 64 5.99 3.60 1.55
C ALA A 64 4.64 4.30 1.34
N GLY A 65 3.57 3.57 1.01
CA GLY A 65 2.22 4.11 0.82
C GLY A 65 1.62 4.70 2.12
N THR A 66 1.96 4.13 3.27
CA THR A 66 1.51 4.66 4.57
C THR A 66 2.24 5.95 4.97
N ILE A 67 3.39 6.26 4.37
CA ILE A 67 4.23 7.44 4.68
C ILE A 67 4.05 8.55 3.64
N ALA A 68 4.07 8.20 2.36
CA ALA A 68 4.04 9.13 1.25
C ALA A 68 2.76 9.98 1.25
N GLY A 69 2.89 11.27 0.94
CA GLY A 69 1.76 12.21 0.97
C GLY A 69 1.25 12.52 2.39
N GLY A 70 2.04 12.21 3.43
CA GLY A 70 1.70 12.38 4.84
C GLY A 70 1.40 11.04 5.50
N THR A 71 1.99 10.81 6.67
CA THR A 71 1.87 9.53 7.37
C THR A 71 0.42 9.25 7.78
N SER A 72 0.05 7.98 7.94
CA SER A 72 -1.30 7.60 8.36
C SER A 72 -1.73 8.27 9.68
N GLU A 73 -0.80 8.53 10.61
CA GLU A 73 -1.08 9.28 11.84
C GLU A 73 -1.49 10.73 11.55
N ILE A 74 -0.75 11.42 10.68
CA ILE A 74 -1.08 12.80 10.30
C ILE A 74 -2.43 12.86 9.57
N GLN A 75 -2.71 11.90 8.70
CA GLN A 75 -4.00 11.84 7.99
C GLN A 75 -5.16 11.57 8.95
N ARG A 76 -4.98 10.70 9.95
CA ARG A 76 -5.98 10.50 11.02
C ARG A 76 -6.19 11.76 11.87
N ASN A 77 -5.13 12.53 12.15
CA ASN A 77 -5.27 13.82 12.83
C ASN A 77 -6.11 14.81 12.00
N ILE A 78 -5.89 14.89 10.69
CA ILE A 78 -6.70 15.72 9.79
C ILE A 78 -8.17 15.28 9.83
N ILE A 79 -8.43 13.97 9.75
CA ILE A 79 -9.80 13.42 9.83
C ILE A 79 -10.44 13.81 11.16
N ALA A 80 -9.76 13.60 12.29
CA ALA A 80 -10.27 13.94 13.61
C ALA A 80 -10.65 15.43 13.67
N GLN A 81 -9.71 16.33 13.34
CA GLN A 81 -9.91 17.78 13.42
C GLN A 81 -11.01 18.30 12.48
N ARG A 82 -11.20 17.68 11.31
CA ARG A 82 -12.10 18.18 10.26
C ARG A 82 -13.48 17.52 10.25
N VAL A 83 -13.61 16.33 10.82
CA VAL A 83 -14.85 15.56 10.85
C VAL A 83 -15.43 15.47 12.26
N LEU A 84 -14.58 15.29 13.27
CA LEU A 84 -15.02 15.03 14.65
C LEU A 84 -15.03 16.29 15.53
N GLY A 85 -14.28 17.33 15.15
CA GLY A 85 -14.09 18.56 15.94
C GLY A 85 -13.02 18.41 17.01
#